data_AF-A0A1G5QI35-F1
#
_entry.id   AF-A0A1G5QI35-F1
#
_cell.length_a   1.000
_cell.length_b   1.000
_cell.length_c   1.000
_cell.angle_alpha   90.00
_cell.angle_beta   90.00
_cell.angle_gamma   90.00
#
_symmetry.space_group_name_H-M   'P 1'
#
loop_
_entity.id
_entity.type
_entity.pdbx_description
1 polymer ?
#
loop_
_entity_poly.entity_id
_entity_poly.type
_entity_poly.pdbx_seq_one_letter_code
_entity_poly.pdbx_strand_id
1 'polypeptide(L)'
;MIRDALDIELRHTGSILAKPIIDLLGVVSDPTALDARSDAFMGIGYAVMEAYDIDRRPCFRKVNGLGAYTHHLHIYETKSAYIKRYLAFRDYLIACPSKPSLH
;
A
#
# COMPACT_ATOMS: atom_id res chain seq x y z
N MET A 1 14.02 -3.15 25.78
CA MET A 1 13.10 -3.43 24.64
C MET A 1 12.68 -2.08 24.07
N ILE A 2 13.34 -1.63 23.01
CA ILE A 2 12.97 -0.38 22.32
C ILE A 2 11.79 -0.75 21.41
N ARG A 3 10.59 -0.34 21.79
CA ARG A 3 9.46 -0.29 20.86
C ARG A 3 9.63 1.01 20.07
N ASP A 4 10.45 0.97 19.02
CA ASP A 4 10.35 1.94 17.93
C ASP A 4 9.09 1.55 17.13
N ALA A 5 7.94 1.89 17.71
CA ALA A 5 6.65 1.71 17.06
C ALA A 5 6.57 2.74 15.94
N LEU A 6 6.87 2.28 14.72
CA LEU A 6 6.40 2.97 13.54
C LEU A 6 4.88 2.80 13.56
N ASP A 7 4.16 3.87 13.86
CA ASP A 7 2.70 3.88 13.84
C ASP A 7 2.24 3.73 12.38
N ILE A 8 2.03 2.48 11.96
CA ILE A 8 1.46 2.15 10.66
C ILE A 8 -0.04 1.96 10.82
N GLU A 9 -0.83 2.89 10.29
CA GLU A 9 -2.26 2.65 10.09
C GLU A 9 -2.46 1.93 8.76
N LEU A 10 -3.00 0.70 8.79
CA LEU A 10 -3.35 -0.06 7.60
C LEU A 10 -4.84 0.08 7.27
N ARG A 11 -5.14 0.49 6.03
CA ARG A 11 -6.52 0.58 5.53
C ARG A 11 -6.65 -0.22 4.24
N HIS A 12 -7.67 -1.07 4.17
CA HIS A 12 -8.09 -1.74 2.94
C HIS A 12 -8.84 -0.75 2.03
N THR A 13 -8.52 -0.71 0.73
CA THR A 13 -9.03 0.32 -0.18
C THR A 13 -9.83 -0.18 -1.40
N GLY A 14 -9.99 -1.49 -1.63
CA GLY A 14 -10.61 -2.00 -2.87
C GLY A 14 -11.66 -3.10 -2.68
N SER A 15 -12.86 -2.93 -3.24
CA SER A 15 -13.90 -3.98 -3.25
C SER A 15 -14.93 -3.77 -4.37
N ILE A 16 -14.54 -4.04 -5.63
CA ILE A 16 -15.43 -4.20 -6.80
C ILE A 16 -14.73 -5.09 -7.84
N LEU A 17 -15.42 -5.46 -8.94
CA LEU A 17 -14.93 -6.31 -10.03
C LEU A 17 -13.58 -5.84 -10.60
N ALA A 18 -12.50 -6.21 -9.93
CA ALA A 18 -11.13 -5.79 -10.17
C ALA A 18 -10.23 -7.03 -10.13
N LYS A 19 -8.96 -6.88 -10.52
CA LYS A 19 -7.97 -7.96 -10.33
C LYS A 19 -7.99 -8.39 -8.85
N PRO A 20 -7.78 -9.68 -8.53
CA PRO A 20 -7.81 -10.20 -7.16
C PRO A 20 -6.54 -9.78 -6.38
N ILE A 21 -6.33 -8.47 -6.27
CA ILE A 21 -5.20 -7.83 -5.63
C ILE A 21 -5.76 -6.95 -4.50
N ILE A 22 -5.22 -7.12 -3.30
CA ILE A 22 -5.61 -6.34 -2.13
C ILE A 22 -4.74 -5.09 -2.06
N ASP A 23 -5.33 -3.92 -2.27
CA ASP A 23 -4.65 -2.64 -2.04
C ASP A 23 -4.74 -2.25 -0.55
N LEU A 24 -3.57 -1.94 0.02
CA LEU A 24 -3.36 -1.50 1.39
C LEU A 24 -2.72 -0.11 1.38
N LEU A 25 -3.27 0.78 2.19
CA LEU A 25 -2.69 2.09 2.47
C LEU A 25 -1.99 2.05 3.84
N GLY A 26 -0.68 2.28 3.86
CA GLY A 26 0.12 2.48 5.07
C GLY A 26 0.42 3.95 5.27
N VAL A 27 0.20 4.47 6.47
CA VAL A 27 0.54 5.84 6.85
C VAL A 27 1.65 5.82 7.88
N VAL A 28 2.72 6.59 7.68
CA VAL A 28 3.90 6.62 8.56
C VAL A 28 4.36 8.05 8.84
N SER A 29 5.06 8.28 9.94
CA SER A 29 5.64 9.60 10.24
C SER A 29 6.90 9.91 9.44
N ASP A 30 7.67 8.88 9.07
CA ASP A 30 8.90 9.00 8.29
C ASP A 30 9.03 7.79 7.34
N PRO A 31 8.88 7.98 6.03
CA PRO A 31 9.03 6.90 5.06
C PRO A 31 10.45 6.31 4.99
N THR A 32 11.49 7.07 5.33
CA THR A 32 12.88 6.58 5.27
C THR A 32 13.17 5.51 6.32
N ALA A 33 12.41 5.50 7.41
CA ALA A 33 12.47 4.45 8.43
C ALA A 33 12.04 3.06 7.92
N LEU A 34 11.38 2.99 6.74
CA LEU A 34 10.99 1.74 6.10
C LEU A 34 12.14 1.10 5.33
N ASP A 35 13.10 1.89 4.83
CA ASP A 35 14.28 1.37 4.13
C ASP A 35 15.04 0.41 5.06
N ALA A 36 15.22 0.82 6.33
CA ALA A 36 15.81 0.02 7.40
C ALA A 36 15.00 -1.23 7.79
N ARG A 37 13.75 -1.35 7.33
CA ARG A 37 12.83 -2.47 7.61
C ARG A 37 12.52 -3.30 6.36
N SER A 38 13.16 -3.00 5.23
CA SER A 38 12.96 -3.72 3.95
C SER A 38 13.10 -5.23 4.11
N ASP A 39 14.09 -5.68 4.88
CA ASP A 39 14.31 -7.11 5.15
C ASP A 39 13.13 -7.78 5.86
N ALA A 40 12.46 -7.07 6.77
CA ALA A 40 11.28 -7.59 7.44
C ALA A 40 10.10 -7.76 6.47
N PHE A 41 9.93 -6.82 5.53
CA PHE A 41 8.91 -6.94 4.47
C PHE A 41 9.23 -8.10 3.50
N MET A 42 10.50 -8.26 3.12
CA MET A 42 10.95 -9.39 2.31
C MET A 42 10.73 -10.74 3.01
N GLY A 43 11.01 -10.82 4.31
CA GLY A 43 10.81 -12.03 5.11
C GLY A 43 9.36 -12.51 5.17
N ILE A 44 8.38 -11.62 4.98
CA ILE A 44 6.95 -11.97 4.92
C ILE A 44 6.40 -12.04 3.48
N GLY A 45 7.28 -12.01 2.48
CA GLY A 45 6.98 -12.26 1.06
C GLY A 45 6.67 -11.01 0.22
N TYR A 46 6.98 -9.80 0.69
CA TYR A 46 6.92 -8.61 -0.15
C TYR A 46 8.21 -8.42 -0.95
N ALA A 47 8.09 -8.18 -2.24
CA ALA A 47 9.15 -7.56 -3.02
C ALA A 47 9.14 -6.05 -2.73
N VAL A 48 10.30 -5.50 -2.34
CA VAL A 48 10.53 -4.06 -2.26
C VAL A 48 10.95 -3.59 -3.63
N MET A 49 10.09 -2.84 -4.31
CA MET A 49 10.46 -2.25 -5.59
C MET A 49 10.98 -0.83 -5.37
N GLU A 50 12.22 -0.60 -5.79
CA GLU A 50 12.74 0.75 -5.94
C GLU A 50 11.91 1.50 -7.00
N ALA A 51 11.62 2.77 -6.74
CA ALA A 51 10.58 3.53 -7.42
C ALA A 51 10.76 3.58 -8.95
N TYR A 52 9.68 3.34 -9.69
CA TYR A 52 9.67 3.38 -11.16
C TYR A 52 9.15 4.72 -11.73
N ASP A 53 8.74 5.68 -10.90
CA ASP A 53 8.34 7.02 -11.38
C ASP A 53 8.44 8.12 -10.31
N ILE A 54 8.61 9.37 -10.80
CA ILE A 54 8.87 10.74 -10.26
C ILE A 54 9.04 11.02 -8.76
N ASP A 55 8.62 10.14 -7.85
CA ASP A 55 8.53 10.43 -6.41
C ASP A 55 9.35 9.53 -5.48
N ARG A 56 10.23 8.64 -5.99
CA ARG A 56 11.13 7.80 -5.17
C ARG A 56 10.42 7.06 -4.00
N ARG A 57 9.21 6.55 -4.24
CA ARG A 57 8.44 5.84 -3.21
C ARG A 57 8.66 4.32 -3.32
N PRO A 58 9.00 3.62 -2.23
CA PRO A 58 9.02 2.16 -2.23
C PRO A 58 7.60 1.64 -2.44
N CYS A 59 7.40 0.80 -3.45
CA CYS A 59 6.16 0.05 -3.62
C CYS A 59 6.40 -1.38 -3.16
N PHE A 60 5.66 -1.82 -2.15
CA PHE A 60 5.76 -3.18 -1.65
C PHE A 60 4.69 -4.04 -2.31
N ARG A 61 5.11 -5.11 -2.98
CA ARG A 61 4.19 -6.04 -3.65
C ARG A 61 4.37 -7.45 -3.11
N LYS A 62 3.28 -8.07 -2.65
CA LYS A 62 3.32 -9.46 -2.21
C LYS A 62 3.02 -10.39 -3.37
N VAL A 63 3.86 -11.40 -3.55
CA VAL A 63 3.71 -12.41 -4.60
C VAL A 63 3.33 -13.75 -3.94
N ASN A 64 2.41 -14.50 -4.54
CA ASN A 64 2.07 -15.85 -4.07
C ASN A 64 3.04 -16.90 -4.64
N GLY A 65 2.92 -18.16 -4.21
CA GLY A 65 3.74 -19.27 -4.70
C GLY A 65 3.61 -19.58 -6.20
N LEU A 66 2.67 -18.93 -6.91
CA LEU A 66 2.47 -19.04 -8.36
C LEU A 66 3.06 -17.86 -9.14
N GLY A 67 3.71 -16.90 -8.46
CA GLY A 67 4.29 -15.72 -9.11
C GLY A 67 3.29 -14.57 -9.37
N ALA A 68 2.05 -14.69 -8.90
CA ALA A 68 1.03 -13.63 -9.08
C ALA A 68 1.05 -12.61 -7.93
N TYR A 69 0.88 -11.33 -8.26
CA TYR A 69 0.68 -10.28 -7.27
C TYR A 69 -0.64 -10.48 -6.54
N THR A 70 -0.60 -10.37 -5.22
CA THR A 70 -1.77 -10.56 -4.35
C THR A 70 -2.07 -9.34 -3.49
N HIS A 71 -1.05 -8.55 -3.15
CA HIS A 71 -1.21 -7.35 -2.34
C HIS A 71 -0.32 -6.25 -2.87
N HIS A 72 -0.85 -5.04 -2.88
CA HIS A 72 -0.08 -3.81 -3.00
C HIS A 72 -0.13 -3.06 -1.68
N LEU A 73 1.03 -2.63 -1.19
CA LEU A 73 1.11 -1.75 -0.04
C LEU A 73 1.70 -0.41 -0.48
N HIS A 74 0.86 0.61 -0.42
CA HIS A 74 1.18 2.00 -0.70
C HIS A 74 1.46 2.72 0.60
N ILE A 75 2.69 3.23 0.78
CA ILE A 75 3.07 3.89 2.02
C ILE A 75 3.24 5.39 1.79
N TYR A 76 2.65 6.19 2.67
CA TYR A 76 2.71 7.65 2.61
C TYR A 76 3.04 8.25 3.98
N GLU A 77 3.75 9.37 3.96
CA GLU A 77 3.90 10.20 5.15
C GLU A 77 2.54 10.77 5.59
N THR A 78 2.30 10.89 6.90
CA THR A 78 1.05 11.37 7.53
C THR A 78 0.41 12.61 6.90
N LYS A 79 1.21 13.54 6.36
CA LYS A 79 0.71 14.80 5.75
C LYS A 79 0.51 14.74 4.24
N SER A 80 0.73 13.58 3.62
CA SER A 80 0.63 13.41 2.18
C SER A 80 -0.79 13.63 1.66
N ALA A 81 -0.95 14.49 0.65
CA ALA A 81 -2.23 14.73 -0.01
C ALA A 81 -2.79 13.46 -0.69
N TYR A 82 -1.93 12.48 -1.01
CA TYR A 82 -2.33 11.21 -1.61
C TYR A 82 -3.20 10.36 -0.68
N ILE A 83 -3.02 10.47 0.65
CA ILE A 83 -3.86 9.76 1.63
C ILE A 83 -5.34 10.11 1.39
N LYS A 84 -5.63 11.41 1.23
CA LYS A 84 -7.00 11.89 0.95
C LYS A 84 -7.56 11.32 -0.36
N ARG A 85 -6.73 11.24 -1.40
CA ARG A 85 -7.12 10.69 -2.70
C ARG A 85 -7.49 9.20 -2.61
N TYR A 86 -6.67 8.39 -1.92
CA TYR A 86 -6.96 6.96 -1.74
C TYR A 86 -8.22 6.72 -0.90
N LEU A 87 -8.41 7.48 0.18
CA LEU A 87 -9.61 7.39 0.99
C LEU A 87 -10.86 7.81 0.22
N ALA A 88 -10.81 8.93 -0.50
CA ALA A 88 -11.92 9.38 -1.33
C ALA A 88 -12.27 8.37 -2.44
N PHE A 89 -11.26 7.73 -3.04
CA PHE A 89 -11.46 6.69 -4.04
C PHE A 89 -12.13 5.45 -3.43
N ARG A 90 -11.64 4.96 -2.28
CA ARG A 90 -12.27 3.86 -1.54
C ARG A 90 -13.73 4.18 -1.24
N ASP A 91 -14.00 5.35 -0.66
CA ASP A 91 -15.34 5.76 -0.23
C ASP A 91 -16.29 5.88 -1.44
N TYR A 92 -15.78 6.35 -2.58
CA TYR A 92 -16.53 6.37 -3.84
C TYR A 92 -16.88 4.96 -4.34
N LEU A 93 -15.95 4.00 -4.30
CA LEU A 93 -16.22 2.62 -4.73
C LEU A 93 -17.24 1.92 -3.83
N ILE A 94 -17.13 2.13 -2.51
CA ILE A 94 -18.10 1.60 -1.54
C ILE A 94 -19.50 2.18 -1.79
N ALA A 95 -19.60 3.47 -2.10
CA ALA A 95 -20.87 4.14 -2.38
C ALA A 95 -21.45 3.79 -3.77
N CYS A 96 -20.65 3.30 -4.71
CA CYS A 96 -21.04 3.01 -6.09
C CYS A 96 -20.61 1.59 -6.55
N PRO A 97 -21.13 0.51 -5.95
CA PRO A 97 -20.64 -0.86 -6.17
C PRO A 97 -20.88 -1.41 -7.59
N SER A 98 -21.76 -0.78 -8.38
CA SER A 98 -22.05 -1.17 -9.77
C SER A 98 -21.16 -0.52 -10.83
N LYS A 99 -20.28 0.42 -10.45
CA LYS A 99 -19.37 1.08 -11.40
C LYS A 99 -18.01 0.36 -11.42
N PRO A 100 -17.54 -0.10 -12.60
CA PRO A 100 -16.19 -0.65 -12.71
C PRO A 100 -15.15 0.46 -12.45
N SER A 101 -14.02 0.08 -11.87
CA SER A 101 -12.88 0.97 -11.67
C SER A 101 -12.39 1.49 -13.02
N LEU A 102 -12.45 2.81 -13.27
CA LEU A 102 -11.82 3.41 -14.44
C LEU A 102 -10.31 3.13 -14.37
N HIS A 103 -9.81 2.36 -15.33
CA HIS A 103 -8.39 2.24 -15.65
C HIS A 103 -8.05 3.22 -16.77
#